data_AF-A0A2V8SEH5-F1
#
_entry.id   AF-A0A2V8SEH5-F1
#
_cell.length_a   1.000
_cell.length_b   1.000
_cell.length_c   1.000
_cell.angle_alpha   90.00
_cell.angle_beta   90.00
_cell.angle_gamma   90.00
#
_symmetry.space_group_name_H-M   'P 1'
#
loop_
_entity.id
_entity.type
_entity.pdbx_description
1 polymer ?
#
loop_
_entity_poly.entity_id
_entity_poly.type
_entity_poly.pdbx_seq_one_letter_code
_entity_poly.pdbx_strand_id
1 'polypeptide(L)'
;MLNRAGRGFVRPFFVLASSTILLFAVRASRQFQLVSIMKRSSKLMRLFSRLFLILLVVVVLLAAWIAFDLTRTPTTNIRRFDPDEVARLETAMWRSYYSRRRLRLFFELGELLRSQYHFPFWQSQRVAYHAARAAFVFKDGKTRADYERALPDLIAYYTAIRRTSDVPFDPQRAAALELEWWIIHRQRAEHKEGDLANALAATAAEVYQVPPARLAEHARLRAEAMTIRDDTAAAGGVTETDWAHIDQLLHDSWRSLHQAVNE
;
A
#
# COMPACT_ATOMS: atom_id res chain seq x y z
N MET A 1 42.07 87.38 -42.98
CA MET A 1 42.15 86.98 -44.40
C MET A 1 41.71 85.52 -44.46
N LEU A 2 40.43 85.22 -44.73
CA LEU A 2 39.76 85.18 -46.05
C LEU A 2 40.47 84.18 -47.00
N ASN A 3 39.81 83.28 -47.74
CA ASN A 3 38.51 83.44 -48.39
C ASN A 3 38.05 82.13 -49.07
N ARG A 4 36.72 82.00 -49.27
CA ARG A 4 35.95 81.48 -50.45
C ARG A 4 36.45 80.26 -51.26
N ALA A 5 35.64 79.56 -52.07
CA ALA A 5 34.20 79.32 -52.24
C ALA A 5 34.02 78.54 -53.57
N GLY A 6 32.86 77.89 -53.71
CA GLY A 6 32.26 77.41 -54.98
C GLY A 6 32.56 75.94 -55.32
N ARG A 7 31.76 75.18 -56.10
CA ARG A 7 30.46 75.34 -56.81
C ARG A 7 30.10 73.94 -57.42
N GLY A 8 28.82 73.63 -57.75
CA GLY A 8 28.44 72.68 -58.84
C GLY A 8 27.74 71.33 -58.50
N PHE A 9 26.81 70.90 -59.36
CA PHE A 9 25.75 69.86 -59.20
C PHE A 9 25.82 68.77 -60.29
N VAL A 10 25.77 67.45 -59.98
CA VAL A 10 25.35 66.30 -60.86
C VAL A 10 25.02 65.03 -60.00
N ARG A 11 23.89 64.32 -60.29
CA ARG A 11 23.55 62.90 -59.94
C ARG A 11 23.67 62.06 -61.25
N PRO A 12 23.72 60.69 -61.34
CA PRO A 12 23.29 59.63 -60.39
C PRO A 12 24.14 58.30 -60.40
N PHE A 13 23.65 57.24 -59.73
CA PHE A 13 23.88 55.79 -59.96
C PHE A 13 25.09 55.01 -59.34
N PHE A 14 24.73 53.82 -58.81
CA PHE A 14 25.53 52.66 -58.32
C PHE A 14 26.29 52.85 -56.99
N VAL A 15 25.75 52.53 -55.80
CA VAL A 15 25.38 51.19 -55.27
C VAL A 15 26.36 50.11 -55.73
N LEU A 16 27.16 49.55 -54.81
CA LEU A 16 27.67 48.16 -54.77
C LEU A 16 29.05 48.08 -54.07
N ALA A 17 29.08 48.22 -52.75
CA ALA A 17 30.18 47.65 -51.95
C ALA A 17 29.72 47.21 -50.54
N SER A 18 28.57 47.70 -50.06
CA SER A 18 28.01 47.24 -48.78
C SER A 18 27.16 45.97 -48.89
N SER A 19 26.66 45.62 -50.08
CA SER A 19 25.71 44.50 -50.21
C SER A 19 26.38 43.12 -50.13
N THR A 20 27.62 42.96 -50.56
CA THR A 20 28.30 41.65 -50.56
C THR A 20 28.71 41.24 -49.15
N ILE A 21 29.21 42.18 -48.33
CA ILE A 21 29.57 41.92 -46.93
C ILE A 21 28.31 41.70 -46.09
N LEU A 22 27.23 42.45 -46.32
CA LEU A 22 25.96 42.27 -45.62
C LEU A 22 25.26 40.95 -46.00
N LEU A 23 25.30 40.55 -47.28
CA LEU A 23 24.79 39.24 -47.71
C LEU A 23 25.62 38.07 -47.13
N PHE A 24 26.95 38.20 -47.06
CA PHE A 24 27.79 37.19 -46.42
C PHE A 24 27.52 37.10 -44.92
N ALA A 25 27.37 38.22 -44.22
CA ALA A 25 27.04 38.27 -42.79
C ALA A 25 25.65 37.67 -42.48
N VAL A 26 24.63 37.98 -43.30
CA VAL A 26 23.27 37.43 -43.14
C VAL A 26 23.23 35.94 -43.48
N ARG A 27 23.96 35.49 -44.50
CA ARG A 27 24.05 34.07 -44.89
C ARG A 27 24.83 33.24 -43.86
N ALA A 28 25.93 33.77 -43.32
CA ALA A 28 26.68 33.15 -42.23
C ALA A 28 25.87 33.10 -40.93
N SER A 29 25.16 34.18 -40.59
CA SER A 29 24.22 34.25 -39.46
C SER A 29 23.09 33.21 -39.58
N ARG A 30 22.46 33.10 -40.76
CA ARG A 30 21.42 32.09 -41.02
C ARG A 30 21.95 30.66 -40.95
N GLN A 31 23.14 30.38 -41.48
CA GLN A 31 23.74 29.04 -41.34
C GLN A 31 24.11 28.73 -39.89
N PHE A 32 24.62 29.70 -39.12
CA PHE A 32 24.95 29.52 -37.71
C PHE A 32 23.69 29.27 -36.86
N GLN A 33 22.60 29.97 -37.15
CA GLN A 33 21.29 29.75 -36.52
C GLN A 33 20.73 28.35 -36.85
N LEU A 34 20.80 27.90 -38.09
CA LEU A 34 20.34 26.55 -38.49
C LEU A 34 21.17 25.43 -37.83
N VAL A 35 22.50 25.57 -37.80
CA VAL A 35 23.38 24.60 -37.12
C VAL A 35 23.14 24.59 -35.61
N SER A 36 22.86 25.75 -34.99
CA SER A 36 22.50 25.85 -33.58
C SER A 36 21.16 25.17 -33.27
N ILE A 37 20.13 25.39 -34.10
CA ILE A 37 18.82 24.75 -33.97
C ILE A 37 18.92 23.23 -34.15
N MET A 38 19.66 22.75 -35.16
CA MET A 38 19.90 21.32 -35.38
C MET A 38 20.70 20.69 -34.24
N LYS A 39 21.75 21.35 -33.73
CA LYS A 39 22.50 20.87 -32.55
C LYS A 39 21.62 20.83 -31.30
N ARG A 40 20.78 21.85 -31.07
CA ARG A 40 19.86 21.93 -29.93
C ARG A 40 18.81 20.83 -30.01
N SER A 41 18.24 20.57 -31.19
CA SER A 41 17.36 19.42 -31.47
C SER A 41 18.06 18.08 -31.21
N SER A 42 19.30 17.89 -31.68
CA SER A 42 20.07 16.66 -31.46
C SER A 42 20.44 16.42 -29.98
N LYS A 43 20.63 17.50 -29.19
CA LYS A 43 20.90 17.42 -27.75
C LYS A 43 19.61 17.09 -27.00
N LEU A 44 18.50 17.71 -27.36
CA LEU A 44 17.17 17.42 -26.81
C LEU A 44 16.79 15.96 -27.08
N MET A 45 16.95 15.50 -28.32
CA MET A 45 16.62 14.13 -28.74
C MET A 45 17.48 13.10 -28.01
N ARG A 46 18.79 13.35 -27.85
CA ARG A 46 19.67 12.52 -27.02
C ARG A 46 19.30 12.53 -25.53
N LEU A 47 18.84 13.67 -25.00
CA LEU A 47 18.35 13.76 -23.62
C LEU A 47 17.06 12.95 -23.44
N PHE A 48 16.10 13.09 -24.35
CA PHE A 48 14.86 12.29 -24.35
C PHE A 48 15.15 10.79 -24.49
N SER A 49 16.05 10.38 -25.40
CA SER A 49 16.44 8.96 -25.50
C SER A 49 17.12 8.43 -24.24
N ARG A 50 17.93 9.25 -23.55
CA ARG A 50 18.53 8.88 -22.26
C ARG A 50 17.49 8.77 -21.16
N LEU A 51 16.56 9.72 -21.06
CA LEU A 51 15.45 9.67 -20.10
C LEU A 51 14.56 8.46 -20.35
N PHE A 52 14.26 8.15 -21.61
CA PHE A 52 13.51 6.97 -22.00
C PHE A 52 14.26 5.68 -21.63
N LEU A 53 15.57 5.60 -21.91
CA LEU A 53 16.38 4.45 -21.51
C LEU A 53 16.44 4.29 -19.98
N ILE A 54 16.59 5.38 -19.23
CA ILE A 54 16.55 5.36 -17.76
C ILE A 54 15.21 4.84 -17.28
N LEU A 55 14.10 5.36 -17.83
CA LEU A 55 12.75 4.90 -17.50
C LEU A 55 12.59 3.41 -17.80
N LEU A 56 13.05 2.95 -18.98
CA LEU A 56 13.02 1.54 -19.35
C LEU A 56 13.81 0.67 -18.37
N VAL A 57 15.02 1.08 -18.00
CA VAL A 57 15.85 0.38 -17.01
C VAL A 57 15.14 0.32 -15.65
N VAL A 58 14.56 1.43 -15.18
CA VAL A 58 13.79 1.47 -13.93
C VAL A 58 12.61 0.51 -13.99
N VAL A 59 11.86 0.48 -15.09
CA VAL A 59 10.72 -0.44 -15.28
C VAL A 59 11.18 -1.90 -15.27
N VAL A 60 12.29 -2.22 -15.95
CA VAL A 60 12.85 -3.59 -15.97
C VAL A 60 13.32 -4.01 -14.58
N LEU A 61 14.01 -3.12 -13.85
CA LEU A 61 14.45 -3.40 -12.47
C LEU A 61 13.26 -3.59 -11.52
N LEU A 62 12.22 -2.75 -11.65
CA LEU A 62 10.98 -2.89 -10.88
C LEU A 62 10.28 -4.21 -11.19
N ALA A 63 10.14 -4.57 -12.47
CA ALA A 63 9.54 -5.84 -12.88
C ALA A 63 10.34 -7.04 -12.37
N ALA A 64 11.68 -6.99 -12.43
CA ALA A 64 12.55 -8.02 -11.90
C ALA A 64 12.40 -8.15 -10.37
N TRP A 65 12.31 -7.03 -9.65
CA TRP A 65 12.08 -7.03 -8.20
C TRP A 65 10.70 -7.62 -7.85
N ILE A 66 9.63 -7.21 -8.55
CA ILE A 66 8.28 -7.78 -8.36
C ILE A 66 8.31 -9.29 -8.62
N ALA A 67 8.93 -9.74 -9.71
CA ALA A 67 9.03 -11.16 -10.04
C ALA A 67 9.81 -11.94 -8.97
N PHE A 68 10.94 -11.40 -8.51
CA PHE A 68 11.74 -12.00 -7.45
C PHE A 68 10.95 -12.10 -6.13
N ASP A 69 10.29 -11.02 -5.72
CA ASP A 69 9.47 -10.96 -4.51
C ASP A 69 8.32 -11.97 -4.57
N LEU A 70 7.60 -12.07 -5.69
CA LEU A 70 6.44 -12.96 -5.83
C LEU A 70 6.79 -14.44 -5.98
N THR A 71 8.00 -14.77 -6.42
CA THR A 71 8.45 -16.17 -6.63
C THR A 71 9.13 -16.77 -5.40
N ARG A 72 9.78 -15.94 -4.58
CA ARG A 72 10.50 -16.41 -3.39
C ARG A 72 9.60 -16.30 -2.17
N THR A 73 8.99 -17.41 -1.73
CA THR A 73 8.25 -17.46 -0.46
C THR A 73 9.19 -18.00 0.63
N PRO A 74 9.82 -17.14 1.46
CA PRO A 74 10.65 -17.63 2.55
C PRO A 74 9.77 -18.36 3.58
N THR A 75 10.31 -19.39 4.23
CA THR A 75 9.68 -19.91 5.45
C THR A 75 10.13 -19.04 6.63
N THR A 76 9.18 -18.59 7.44
CA THR A 76 9.33 -17.63 8.52
C THR A 76 8.65 -18.16 9.78
N ASN A 77 9.17 -17.77 10.93
CA ASN A 77 8.56 -18.12 12.20
C ASN A 77 7.46 -17.11 12.53
N ILE A 78 6.20 -17.52 12.34
CA ILE A 78 5.05 -16.62 12.54
C ILE A 78 4.81 -16.27 14.01
N ARG A 79 5.41 -17.00 14.96
CA ARG A 79 5.30 -16.73 16.40
C ARG A 79 6.23 -15.62 16.87
N ARG A 80 7.27 -15.30 16.09
CA ARG A 80 8.20 -14.19 16.35
C ARG A 80 7.73 -12.95 15.63
N PHE A 81 7.05 -12.04 16.31
CA PHE A 81 6.65 -10.75 15.77
C PHE A 81 6.71 -9.71 16.89
N ASP A 82 6.70 -8.43 16.53
CA ASP A 82 6.57 -7.36 17.53
C ASP A 82 5.08 -7.18 17.88
N PRO A 83 4.62 -7.58 19.08
CA PRO A 83 3.21 -7.49 19.43
C PRO A 83 2.71 -6.05 19.49
N ASP A 84 3.57 -5.08 19.81
CA ASP A 84 3.19 -3.69 19.93
C ASP A 84 3.01 -3.04 18.56
N GLU A 85 3.87 -3.38 17.61
CA GLU A 85 3.69 -2.91 16.23
C GLU A 85 2.46 -3.52 15.56
N VAL A 86 2.19 -4.81 15.80
CA VAL A 86 0.97 -5.46 15.29
C VAL A 86 -0.28 -4.83 15.91
N ALA A 87 -0.29 -4.55 17.21
CA ALA A 87 -1.38 -3.85 17.88
C ALA A 87 -1.62 -2.45 17.29
N ARG A 88 -0.56 -1.65 17.17
CA ARG A 88 -0.62 -0.29 16.59
C ARG A 88 -1.20 -0.31 15.17
N LEU A 89 -0.77 -1.26 14.34
CA LEU A 89 -1.25 -1.43 12.97
C LEU A 89 -2.71 -1.85 12.92
N GLU A 90 -3.13 -2.79 13.77
CA GLU A 90 -4.52 -3.18 13.85
C GLU A 90 -5.43 -2.02 14.29
N THR A 91 -5.05 -1.29 15.34
CA THR A 91 -5.80 -0.08 15.76
C THR A 91 -5.91 0.90 14.59
N ALA A 92 -4.81 1.18 13.89
CA ALA A 92 -4.81 2.08 12.74
C ALA A 92 -5.74 1.58 11.62
N MET A 93 -5.71 0.27 11.33
CA MET A 93 -6.61 -0.35 10.36
C MET A 93 -8.08 -0.21 10.75
N TRP A 94 -8.44 -0.47 12.01
CA TRP A 94 -9.82 -0.32 12.48
C TRP A 94 -10.30 1.11 12.28
N ARG A 95 -9.47 2.09 12.63
CA ARG A 95 -9.76 3.51 12.40
C ARG A 95 -9.94 3.82 10.92
N SER A 96 -9.05 3.34 10.05
CA SER A 96 -9.15 3.54 8.60
C SER A 96 -10.38 2.86 7.99
N TYR A 97 -10.75 1.67 8.47
CA TYR A 97 -11.93 0.94 8.04
C TYR A 97 -13.21 1.75 8.36
N TYR A 98 -13.38 2.17 9.61
CA TYR A 98 -14.57 2.90 10.03
C TYR A 98 -14.63 4.34 9.53
N SER A 99 -13.49 4.99 9.32
CA SER A 99 -13.41 6.30 8.64
C SER A 99 -13.43 6.22 7.11
N ARG A 100 -13.64 5.02 6.54
CA ARG A 100 -13.73 4.76 5.10
C ARG A 100 -12.48 5.16 4.29
N ARG A 101 -11.31 5.20 4.92
CA ARG A 101 -10.01 5.49 4.29
C ARG A 101 -9.43 4.25 3.58
N ARG A 102 -10.06 3.83 2.48
CA ARG A 102 -9.78 2.55 1.79
C ARG A 102 -8.33 2.35 1.36
N LEU A 103 -7.70 3.36 0.75
CA LEU A 103 -6.30 3.25 0.30
C LEU A 103 -5.34 3.10 1.49
N ARG A 104 -5.57 3.89 2.54
CA ARG A 104 -4.79 3.82 3.77
C ARG A 104 -4.93 2.45 4.44
N LEU A 105 -6.17 1.96 4.59
CA LEU A 105 -6.47 0.61 5.09
C LEU A 105 -5.72 -0.48 4.30
N PHE A 106 -5.68 -0.38 2.97
CA PHE A 106 -4.98 -1.37 2.15
C PHE A 106 -3.47 -1.41 2.40
N PHE A 107 -2.83 -0.25 2.55
CA PHE A 107 -1.41 -0.19 2.90
C PHE A 107 -1.13 -0.61 4.34
N GLU A 108 -1.98 -0.23 5.30
CA GLU A 108 -1.89 -0.67 6.70
C GLU A 108 -2.04 -2.19 6.82
N LEU A 109 -2.95 -2.81 6.06
CA LEU A 109 -3.10 -4.26 5.99
C LEU A 109 -1.86 -4.95 5.39
N GLY A 110 -1.29 -4.37 4.33
CA GLY A 110 -0.02 -4.84 3.78
C GLY A 110 1.11 -4.78 4.80
N GLU A 111 1.20 -3.69 5.56
CA GLU A 111 2.18 -3.52 6.63
C GLU A 111 1.96 -4.47 7.81
N LEU A 112 0.71 -4.71 8.21
CA LEU A 112 0.35 -5.70 9.22
C LEU A 112 0.86 -7.09 8.82
N LEU A 113 0.63 -7.51 7.58
CA LEU A 113 1.09 -8.81 7.07
C LEU A 113 2.62 -8.94 7.07
N ARG A 114 3.34 -7.86 6.76
CA ARG A 114 4.80 -7.84 6.84
C ARG A 114 5.28 -7.92 8.30
N SER A 115 4.60 -7.22 9.22
CA SER A 115 5.01 -7.14 10.63
C SER A 115 4.68 -8.42 11.41
N GLN A 116 3.53 -9.04 11.13
CA GLN A 116 3.09 -10.24 11.83
C GLN A 116 3.66 -11.53 11.23
N TYR A 117 3.67 -11.64 9.90
CA TYR A 117 4.01 -12.90 9.20
C TYR A 117 5.27 -12.81 8.34
N HIS A 118 5.98 -11.68 8.35
CA HIS A 118 7.24 -11.46 7.63
C HIS A 118 7.12 -11.62 6.11
N PHE A 119 5.95 -11.29 5.56
CA PHE A 119 5.78 -11.30 4.10
C PHE A 119 6.75 -10.33 3.40
N PRO A 120 7.26 -10.70 2.21
CA PRO A 120 7.84 -9.75 1.28
C PRO A 120 6.79 -8.72 0.80
N PHE A 121 7.26 -7.60 0.25
CA PHE A 121 6.39 -6.43 0.02
C PHE A 121 5.28 -6.69 -1.01
N TRP A 122 5.60 -7.27 -2.17
CA TRP A 122 4.57 -7.49 -3.20
C TRP A 122 3.67 -8.67 -2.85
N GLN A 123 4.21 -9.67 -2.15
CA GLN A 123 3.40 -10.73 -1.57
C GLN A 123 2.40 -10.20 -0.54
N SER A 124 2.80 -9.31 0.37
CA SER A 124 1.88 -8.73 1.37
C SER A 124 0.72 -8.00 0.69
N GLN A 125 0.98 -7.25 -0.40
CA GLN A 125 -0.10 -6.57 -1.13
C GLN A 125 -1.06 -7.54 -1.81
N ARG A 126 -0.55 -8.65 -2.37
CA ARG A 126 -1.39 -9.71 -2.96
C ARG A 126 -2.24 -10.41 -1.91
N VAL A 127 -1.69 -10.69 -0.74
CA VAL A 127 -2.42 -11.33 0.37
C VAL A 127 -3.44 -10.36 0.98
N ALA A 128 -3.08 -9.08 1.15
CA ALA A 128 -3.98 -8.02 1.59
C ALA A 128 -5.19 -7.87 0.65
N TYR A 129 -5.01 -8.06 -0.66
CA TYR A 129 -6.12 -8.04 -1.62
C TYR A 129 -7.16 -9.12 -1.34
N HIS A 130 -6.74 -10.35 -1.01
CA HIS A 130 -7.67 -11.43 -0.66
C HIS A 130 -8.44 -11.12 0.62
N ALA A 131 -7.77 -10.69 1.69
CA ALA A 131 -8.42 -10.28 2.92
C ALA A 131 -9.42 -9.13 2.70
N ALA A 132 -9.04 -8.10 1.94
CA ALA A 132 -9.92 -6.99 1.61
C ALA A 132 -11.15 -7.45 0.82
N ARG A 133 -10.98 -8.32 -0.18
CA ARG A 133 -12.10 -8.87 -0.96
C ARG A 133 -13.04 -9.71 -0.12
N ALA A 134 -12.52 -10.60 0.71
CA ALA A 134 -13.32 -11.38 1.66
C ALA A 134 -14.16 -10.46 2.55
N ALA A 135 -13.55 -9.42 3.13
CA ALA A 135 -14.26 -8.45 3.97
C ALA A 135 -15.36 -7.68 3.21
N PHE A 136 -15.11 -7.27 1.95
CA PHE A 136 -16.14 -6.62 1.13
C PHE A 136 -17.30 -7.57 0.78
N VAL A 137 -17.01 -8.81 0.39
CA VAL A 137 -18.05 -9.83 0.13
C VAL A 137 -18.89 -10.08 1.39
N PHE A 138 -18.24 -10.27 2.53
CA PHE A 138 -18.92 -10.45 3.82
C PHE A 138 -19.77 -9.22 4.20
N LYS A 139 -19.24 -8.01 3.99
CA LYS A 139 -19.95 -6.74 4.28
C LYS A 139 -21.31 -6.67 3.57
N ASP A 140 -21.37 -7.08 2.31
CA ASP A 140 -22.58 -6.97 1.49
C ASP A 140 -23.57 -8.12 1.76
N GLY A 141 -23.10 -9.26 2.28
CA GLY A 141 -23.94 -10.41 2.62
C GLY A 141 -24.97 -10.15 3.72
N LYS A 142 -26.05 -10.94 3.72
CA LYS A 142 -27.14 -10.87 4.71
C LYS A 142 -27.49 -12.22 5.33
N THR A 143 -27.21 -13.29 4.61
CA THR A 143 -27.46 -14.67 5.04
C THR A 143 -26.16 -15.44 5.21
N ARG A 144 -26.21 -16.59 5.91
CA ARG A 144 -25.06 -17.50 6.04
C ARG A 144 -24.47 -17.88 4.67
N ALA A 145 -25.33 -18.20 3.71
CA ALA A 145 -24.91 -18.52 2.34
C ALA A 145 -24.21 -17.34 1.65
N ASP A 146 -24.62 -16.09 1.92
CA ASP A 146 -23.89 -14.92 1.41
C ASP A 146 -22.52 -14.77 2.05
N TYR A 147 -22.42 -15.02 3.36
CA TYR A 147 -21.18 -14.92 4.13
C TYR A 147 -20.15 -15.94 3.63
N GLU A 148 -20.59 -17.16 3.33
CA GLU A 148 -19.73 -18.24 2.82
C GLU A 148 -19.10 -17.91 1.46
N ARG A 149 -19.63 -16.94 0.70
CA ARG A 149 -18.98 -16.43 -0.52
C ARG A 149 -17.64 -15.74 -0.25
N ALA A 150 -17.35 -15.36 1.00
CA ALA A 150 -16.04 -14.85 1.41
C ALA A 150 -14.99 -15.96 1.61
N LEU A 151 -15.41 -17.23 1.76
CA LEU A 151 -14.50 -18.35 2.05
C LEU A 151 -13.38 -18.53 1.01
N PRO A 152 -13.62 -18.46 -0.31
CA PRO A 152 -12.54 -18.66 -1.28
C PRO A 152 -11.38 -17.68 -1.10
N ASP A 153 -11.69 -16.41 -0.81
CA ASP A 153 -10.67 -15.39 -0.56
C ASP A 153 -10.01 -15.57 0.82
N LEU A 154 -10.76 -15.96 1.86
CA LEU A 154 -10.18 -16.33 3.17
C LEU A 154 -9.24 -17.55 3.09
N ILE A 155 -9.62 -18.57 2.31
CA ILE A 155 -8.79 -19.75 2.08
C ILE A 155 -7.51 -19.34 1.34
N ALA A 156 -7.59 -18.47 0.33
CA ALA A 156 -6.42 -17.96 -0.36
C ALA A 156 -5.49 -17.17 0.58
N TYR A 157 -6.07 -16.35 1.46
CA TYR A 157 -5.37 -15.61 2.50
C TYR A 157 -4.60 -16.53 3.46
N TYR A 158 -5.28 -17.48 4.11
CA TYR A 158 -4.64 -18.40 5.03
C TYR A 158 -3.70 -19.39 4.35
N THR A 159 -3.96 -19.77 3.09
CA THR A 159 -3.03 -20.59 2.31
C THR A 159 -1.72 -19.85 2.08
N ALA A 160 -1.76 -18.55 1.83
CA ALA A 160 -0.54 -17.75 1.70
C ALA A 160 0.24 -17.69 3.02
N ILE A 161 -0.45 -17.46 4.15
CA ILE A 161 0.17 -17.47 5.49
C ILE A 161 0.79 -18.85 5.76
N ARG A 162 0.06 -19.94 5.48
CA ARG A 162 0.54 -21.30 5.67
C ARG A 162 1.79 -21.63 4.86
N ARG A 163 1.94 -21.07 3.64
CA ARG A 163 3.11 -21.27 2.78
C ARG A 163 4.37 -20.58 3.30
N THR A 164 4.22 -19.41 3.92
CA THR A 164 5.35 -18.71 4.56
C THR A 164 5.60 -19.19 5.98
N SER A 165 4.66 -19.87 6.63
CA SER A 165 4.78 -20.28 8.04
C SER A 165 5.58 -21.57 8.27
N ASP A 166 6.39 -21.60 9.33
CA ASP A 166 6.97 -22.82 9.91
C ASP A 166 5.98 -23.63 10.77
N VAL A 167 4.81 -23.06 11.09
CA VAL A 167 3.72 -23.73 11.82
C VAL A 167 2.79 -24.45 10.83
N PRO A 168 2.53 -25.76 11.00
CA PRO A 168 1.76 -26.56 10.05
C PRO A 168 0.25 -26.55 10.32
N PHE A 169 -0.41 -25.39 10.29
CA PHE A 169 -1.86 -25.28 10.49
C PHE A 169 -2.69 -25.61 9.23
N ASP A 170 -4.00 -25.82 9.40
CA ASP A 170 -4.96 -26.05 8.32
C ASP A 170 -5.55 -24.70 7.84
N PRO A 171 -5.24 -24.24 6.61
CA PRO A 171 -5.72 -22.95 6.13
C PRO A 171 -7.23 -22.92 5.83
N GLN A 172 -7.85 -24.06 5.51
CA GLN A 172 -9.29 -24.17 5.32
C GLN A 172 -10.02 -24.04 6.65
N ARG A 173 -9.51 -24.71 7.69
CA ARG A 173 -10.05 -24.60 9.04
C ARG A 173 -9.87 -23.19 9.60
N ALA A 174 -8.70 -22.58 9.43
CA ALA A 174 -8.47 -21.19 9.84
C ALA A 174 -9.43 -20.21 9.14
N ALA A 175 -9.66 -20.38 7.84
CA ALA A 175 -10.62 -19.57 7.08
C ALA A 175 -12.06 -19.74 7.56
N ALA A 176 -12.47 -20.97 7.90
CA ALA A 176 -13.80 -21.25 8.43
C ALA A 176 -14.01 -20.61 9.82
N LEU A 177 -13.01 -20.72 10.70
CA LEU A 177 -13.04 -20.10 12.03
C LEU A 177 -13.04 -18.56 11.96
N GLU A 178 -12.25 -17.99 11.03
CA GLU A 178 -12.24 -16.55 10.73
C GLU A 178 -13.65 -16.07 10.34
N LEU A 179 -14.28 -16.76 9.39
CA LEU A 179 -15.63 -16.42 8.97
C LEU A 179 -16.64 -16.58 10.11
N GLU A 180 -16.49 -17.62 10.94
CA GLU A 180 -17.41 -17.86 12.06
C GLU A 180 -17.39 -16.70 13.06
N TRP A 181 -16.22 -16.22 13.47
CA TRP A 181 -16.18 -15.09 14.39
C TRP A 181 -16.69 -13.79 13.75
N TRP A 182 -16.51 -13.60 12.43
CA TRP A 182 -17.13 -12.46 11.72
C TRP A 182 -18.66 -12.50 11.84
N ILE A 183 -19.25 -13.69 11.69
CA ILE A 183 -20.69 -13.91 11.79
C ILE A 183 -21.17 -13.66 13.22
N ILE A 184 -20.50 -14.26 14.22
CA ILE A 184 -20.81 -14.07 15.64
C ILE A 184 -20.75 -12.59 16.01
N HIS A 185 -19.70 -11.88 15.57
CA HIS A 185 -19.54 -10.46 15.84
C HIS A 185 -20.67 -9.63 15.21
N ARG A 186 -21.04 -9.91 13.96
CA ARG A 186 -22.16 -9.22 13.29
C ARG A 186 -23.50 -9.52 13.95
N GLN A 187 -23.72 -10.76 14.36
CA GLN A 187 -24.96 -11.26 14.95
C GLN A 187 -24.90 -11.24 16.48
N ARG A 188 -24.09 -10.36 17.08
CA ARG A 188 -23.82 -10.32 18.53
C ARG A 188 -25.05 -10.34 19.44
N ALA A 189 -26.21 -9.86 18.98
CA ALA A 189 -27.46 -9.89 19.73
C ALA A 189 -28.07 -11.30 19.88
N GLU A 190 -27.68 -12.24 19.02
CA GLU A 190 -28.14 -13.64 18.99
C GLU A 190 -27.17 -14.59 19.72
N HIS A 191 -26.01 -14.09 20.14
CA HIS A 191 -24.94 -14.86 20.77
C HIS A 191 -24.78 -14.54 22.26
N LYS A 192 -24.23 -15.49 23.01
CA LYS A 192 -23.97 -15.32 24.44
C LYS A 192 -22.71 -14.49 24.65
N GLU A 193 -22.64 -13.86 25.82
CA GLU A 193 -21.40 -13.27 26.30
C GLU A 193 -20.28 -14.33 26.28
N GLY A 194 -19.12 -13.97 25.74
CA GLY A 194 -17.98 -14.87 25.59
C GLY A 194 -17.93 -15.68 24.29
N ASP A 195 -19.03 -15.82 23.53
CA ASP A 195 -19.01 -16.57 22.25
C ASP A 195 -18.01 -15.97 21.26
N LEU A 196 -17.95 -14.64 21.16
CA LEU A 196 -16.98 -13.93 20.31
C LEU A 196 -15.54 -14.19 20.75
N ALA A 197 -15.26 -14.12 22.06
CA ALA A 197 -13.92 -14.41 22.59
C ALA A 197 -13.52 -15.87 22.33
N ASN A 198 -14.44 -16.82 22.49
CA ASN A 198 -14.17 -18.23 22.19
C ASN A 198 -13.86 -18.45 20.70
N ALA A 199 -14.60 -17.80 19.80
CA ALA A 199 -14.38 -17.90 18.36
C ALA A 199 -13.03 -17.27 17.94
N LEU A 200 -12.69 -16.10 18.48
CA LEU A 200 -11.40 -15.45 18.27
C LEU A 200 -10.23 -16.32 18.79
N ALA A 201 -10.37 -16.91 19.98
CA ALA A 201 -9.37 -17.81 20.54
C ALA A 201 -9.18 -19.06 19.66
N ALA A 202 -10.28 -19.62 19.14
CA ALA A 202 -10.22 -20.78 18.26
C ALA A 202 -9.49 -20.47 16.94
N THR A 203 -9.74 -19.32 16.32
CA THR A 203 -9.02 -18.90 15.09
C THR A 203 -7.53 -18.74 15.34
N ALA A 204 -7.15 -18.01 16.40
CA ALA A 204 -5.75 -17.82 16.73
C ALA A 204 -5.07 -19.15 17.11
N ALA A 205 -5.77 -20.03 17.83
CA ALA A 205 -5.29 -21.36 18.19
C ALA A 205 -5.01 -22.23 16.97
N GLU A 206 -5.87 -22.16 15.94
CA GLU A 206 -5.63 -22.84 14.67
C GLU A 206 -4.36 -22.30 14.00
N VAL A 207 -4.22 -20.98 13.85
CA VAL A 207 -3.06 -20.38 13.16
C VAL A 207 -1.74 -20.69 13.88
N TYR A 208 -1.72 -20.57 15.20
CA TYR A 208 -0.50 -20.72 16.00
C TYR A 208 -0.27 -22.14 16.54
N GLN A 209 -1.23 -23.05 16.36
CA GLN A 209 -1.19 -24.44 16.84
C GLN A 209 -0.84 -24.54 18.33
N VAL A 210 -1.62 -23.81 19.15
CA VAL A 210 -1.59 -23.89 20.62
C VAL A 210 -3.01 -24.12 21.14
N PRO A 211 -3.19 -24.68 22.35
CA PRO A 211 -4.54 -24.87 22.90
C PRO A 211 -5.30 -23.54 23.02
N PRO A 212 -6.60 -23.48 22.62
CA PRO A 212 -7.40 -22.24 22.71
C PRO A 212 -7.42 -21.60 24.11
N ALA A 213 -7.37 -22.42 25.16
CA ALA A 213 -7.32 -21.94 26.54
C ALA A 213 -6.09 -21.06 26.83
N ARG A 214 -4.96 -21.27 26.16
CA ARG A 214 -3.76 -20.41 26.29
C ARG A 214 -3.97 -19.02 25.67
N LEU A 215 -4.94 -18.89 24.77
CA LEU A 215 -5.24 -17.65 24.05
C LEU A 215 -6.53 -16.97 24.55
N ALA A 216 -7.07 -17.43 25.68
CA ALA A 216 -8.30 -16.90 26.25
C ALA A 216 -8.20 -15.39 26.55
N GLU A 217 -7.09 -14.94 27.15
CA GLU A 217 -6.92 -13.52 27.50
C GLU A 217 -6.75 -12.63 26.26
N HIS A 218 -5.92 -13.05 25.30
CA HIS A 218 -5.82 -12.41 23.98
C HIS A 218 -7.20 -12.17 23.37
N ALA A 219 -8.00 -13.23 23.31
CA ALA A 219 -9.29 -13.19 22.65
C ALA A 219 -10.35 -12.40 23.43
N ARG A 220 -10.33 -12.47 24.77
CA ARG A 220 -11.19 -11.67 25.65
C ARG A 220 -10.96 -10.18 25.45
N LEU A 221 -9.70 -9.74 25.51
CA LEU A 221 -9.32 -8.32 25.32
C LEU A 221 -9.71 -7.81 23.94
N ARG A 222 -9.54 -8.63 22.89
CA ARG A 222 -9.97 -8.29 21.53
C ARG A 222 -11.49 -8.15 21.41
N ALA A 223 -12.24 -9.09 21.98
CA ALA A 223 -13.71 -9.04 21.98
C ALA A 223 -14.24 -7.82 22.75
N GLU A 224 -13.59 -7.48 23.87
CA GLU A 224 -13.88 -6.27 24.65
C GLU A 224 -13.65 -5.00 23.82
N ALA A 225 -12.51 -4.91 23.13
CA ALA A 225 -12.20 -3.78 22.24
C ALA A 225 -13.24 -3.64 21.11
N MET A 226 -13.69 -4.75 20.50
CA MET A 226 -14.75 -4.74 19.49
C MET A 226 -16.08 -4.25 20.06
N THR A 227 -16.43 -4.70 21.27
CA THR A 227 -17.67 -4.34 21.97
C THR A 227 -17.71 -2.85 22.29
N ILE A 228 -16.64 -2.30 22.89
CA ILE A 228 -16.51 -0.86 23.19
C ILE A 228 -16.69 -0.04 21.92
N ARG A 229 -16.00 -0.41 20.84
CA ARG A 229 -16.07 0.29 19.56
C ARG A 229 -17.49 0.34 19.01
N ASP A 230 -18.18 -0.79 19.04
CA ASP A 230 -19.52 -0.89 18.45
C ASP A 230 -20.58 -0.19 19.29
N ASP A 231 -20.48 -0.29 20.62
CA ASP A 231 -21.45 0.30 21.54
C ASP A 231 -21.33 1.83 21.58
N THR A 232 -20.09 2.35 21.58
CA THR A 232 -19.84 3.79 21.45
C THR A 232 -20.28 4.32 20.08
N ALA A 233 -20.03 3.57 19.00
CA ALA A 233 -20.54 3.93 17.68
C ALA A 233 -22.08 3.97 17.64
N ALA A 234 -22.76 3.05 18.31
CA ALA A 234 -24.22 3.06 18.45
C ALA A 234 -24.73 4.22 19.33
N ALA A 235 -23.95 4.65 20.31
CA ALA A 235 -24.26 5.75 21.23
C ALA A 235 -23.99 7.17 20.68
N GLY A 236 -23.48 7.30 19.44
CA GLY A 236 -23.30 8.60 18.78
C GLY A 236 -21.91 8.86 18.21
N GLY A 237 -20.97 7.91 18.35
CA GLY A 237 -19.65 7.98 17.74
C GLY A 237 -18.54 7.53 18.69
N VAL A 238 -17.40 7.15 18.11
CA VAL A 238 -16.21 6.70 18.86
C VAL A 238 -15.28 7.88 19.06
N THR A 239 -15.04 8.28 20.31
CA THR A 239 -14.17 9.41 20.66
C THR A 239 -12.69 9.02 20.64
N GLU A 240 -11.80 10.01 20.73
CA GLU A 240 -10.36 9.75 20.86
C GLU A 240 -10.00 9.03 22.17
N THR A 241 -10.76 9.25 23.24
CA THR A 241 -10.60 8.53 24.50
C THR A 241 -11.00 7.06 24.37
N ASP A 242 -12.10 6.78 23.66
CA ASP A 242 -12.51 5.40 23.36
C ASP A 242 -11.45 4.70 22.51
N TRP A 243 -10.91 5.39 21.51
CA TRP A 243 -9.84 4.85 20.68
C TRP A 243 -8.55 4.59 21.47
N ALA A 244 -8.19 5.45 22.42
CA ALA A 244 -7.03 5.21 23.29
C ALA A 244 -7.24 3.97 24.17
N HIS A 245 -8.47 3.75 24.65
CA HIS A 245 -8.81 2.54 25.41
C HIS A 245 -8.77 1.28 24.53
N ILE A 246 -9.35 1.33 23.33
CA ILE A 246 -9.27 0.24 22.34
C ILE A 246 -7.82 -0.09 22.00
N ASP A 247 -6.98 0.93 21.79
CA ASP A 247 -5.57 0.76 21.49
C ASP A 247 -4.84 0.01 22.61
N GLN A 248 -5.06 0.42 23.87
CA GLN A 248 -4.49 -0.25 25.04
C GLN A 248 -4.92 -1.71 25.13
N LEU A 249 -6.21 -2.01 24.94
CA LEU A 249 -6.73 -3.39 24.94
C LEU A 249 -6.10 -4.24 23.84
N LEU A 250 -5.89 -3.67 22.64
CA LEU A 250 -5.24 -4.38 21.54
C LEU A 250 -3.75 -4.63 21.82
N HIS A 251 -3.03 -3.67 22.42
CA HIS A 251 -1.66 -3.88 22.87
C HIS A 251 -1.56 -5.04 23.87
N ASP A 252 -2.40 -5.03 24.89
CA ASP A 252 -2.40 -6.10 25.90
C ASP A 252 -2.83 -7.44 25.31
N SER A 253 -3.79 -7.43 24.38
CA SER A 253 -4.22 -8.61 23.61
C SER A 253 -3.07 -9.23 22.83
N TRP A 254 -2.32 -8.45 22.06
CA TRP A 254 -1.21 -8.96 21.23
C TRP A 254 -0.01 -9.40 22.06
N ARG A 255 0.30 -8.70 23.16
CA ARG A 255 1.33 -9.14 24.11
C ARG A 255 0.96 -10.48 24.74
N SER A 256 -0.30 -10.66 25.15
CA SER A 256 -0.81 -11.93 25.68
C SER A 256 -0.66 -13.07 24.67
N LEU A 257 -1.03 -12.86 23.40
CA LEU A 257 -0.84 -13.87 22.35
C LEU A 257 0.64 -14.18 22.16
N HIS A 258 1.48 -13.16 22.02
CA HIS A 258 2.91 -13.33 21.78
C HIS A 258 3.57 -14.14 22.92
N GLN A 259 3.22 -13.86 24.17
CA GLN A 259 3.66 -14.66 25.32
C GLN A 259 3.18 -16.11 25.20
N ALA A 260 1.88 -16.32 24.99
CA ALA A 260 1.27 -17.65 24.95
C ALA A 260 1.80 -18.58 23.84
N VAL A 261 2.29 -18.03 22.72
CA VAL A 261 2.83 -18.83 21.61
C VAL A 261 4.33 -19.09 21.68
N ASN A 262 5.05 -18.39 22.56
CA ASN A 262 6.51 -18.49 22.73
C ASN A 262 6.95 -19.13 24.06
N GLU A 263 6.01 -19.44 24.96
CA GLU A 263 6.20 -20.22 26.19
C GLU A 263 5.96 -21.72 25.97
#